data_AF-A0A962UKD8-F1
#
_entry.id   AF-A0A962UKD8-F1
#
_cell.length_a   1.000
_cell.length_b   1.000
_cell.length_c   1.000
_cell.angle_alpha   90.00
_cell.angle_beta   90.00
_cell.angle_gamma   90.00
#
_symmetry.space_group_name_H-M   'P 1'
#
loop_
_entity.id
_entity.type
_entity.pdbx_description
1 polymer ?
#
loop_
_entity_poly.entity_id
_entity_poly.type
_entity_poly.pdbx_seq_one_letter_code
_entity_poly.pdbx_strand_id
1 'polypeptide(L)'
;EQTNSWWIDSVLNGIVKRGQACVSYSHNVYPGGAGIDTRPAETSFYADHLRRWCELLAPHVESGDVVCPTMTEYFGLVGIDPLRDPLPEV
;
A
#
# COMPACT_ATOMS: atom_id res chain seq x y z
N GLU A 1 -3.97 -12.00 -16.29
CA GLU A 1 -4.46 -10.61 -16.22
C GLU A 1 -3.65 -9.83 -15.19
N GLN A 2 -2.83 -8.87 -15.63
CA GLN A 2 -2.02 -7.99 -14.77
C GLN A 2 -2.17 -6.51 -15.17
N THR A 3 -3.27 -6.19 -15.86
CA THR A 3 -3.43 -4.89 -16.53
C THR A 3 -4.54 -4.05 -15.95
N ASN A 4 -5.42 -4.58 -15.09
CA ASN A 4 -6.42 -3.77 -14.40
C ASN A 4 -5.77 -3.17 -13.14
N SER A 5 -6.01 -1.91 -12.77
CA SER A 5 -5.54 -1.28 -11.54
C SER A 5 -6.56 -1.38 -10.40
N TRP A 6 -7.81 -1.70 -10.71
CA TRP A 6 -8.93 -1.78 -9.76
C TRP A 6 -8.94 -3.06 -8.91
N TRP A 7 -8.20 -4.10 -9.32
CA TRP A 7 -7.96 -5.26 -8.45
C TRP A 7 -7.25 -4.86 -7.16
N ILE A 8 -6.42 -3.80 -7.18
CA ILE A 8 -5.76 -3.29 -5.98
C ILE A 8 -6.80 -2.80 -4.97
N ASP A 9 -7.88 -2.17 -5.42
CA ASP A 9 -8.95 -1.73 -4.54
C ASP A 9 -9.58 -2.93 -3.81
N SER A 10 -9.79 -4.03 -4.52
CA SER A 10 -10.30 -5.28 -3.92
C SER A 10 -9.29 -5.90 -2.96
N VAL A 11 -7.99 -5.85 -3.28
CA VAL A 11 -6.90 -6.30 -2.41
C VAL A 11 -6.87 -5.49 -1.12
N LEU A 12 -6.89 -4.16 -1.20
CA LEU A 12 -6.90 -3.26 -0.05
C LEU A 12 -8.11 -3.51 0.85
N ASN A 13 -9.32 -3.57 0.27
CA ASN A 13 -10.53 -3.92 1.02
C ASN A 13 -10.42 -5.30 1.71
N GLY A 14 -9.82 -6.28 1.04
CA GLY A 14 -9.59 -7.60 1.61
C GLY A 14 -8.60 -7.58 2.77
N ILE A 15 -7.53 -6.80 2.66
CA ILE A 15 -6.49 -6.64 3.69
C ILE A 15 -7.10 -6.04 4.95
N VAL A 16 -7.91 -4.98 4.82
CA VAL A 16 -8.63 -4.36 5.94
C VAL A 16 -9.49 -5.39 6.66
N LYS A 17 -10.32 -6.13 5.92
CA LYS A 17 -11.21 -7.16 6.51
C LYS A 17 -10.49 -8.29 7.22
N ARG A 18 -9.26 -8.61 6.81
CA ARG A 18 -8.47 -9.72 7.38
C ARG A 18 -7.48 -9.26 8.44
N GLY A 19 -7.34 -7.96 8.70
CA GLY A 19 -6.34 -7.42 9.62
C GLY A 19 -4.91 -7.71 9.17
N GLN A 20 -4.64 -7.64 7.87
CA GLN A 20 -3.32 -7.91 7.31
C GLN A 20 -2.49 -6.63 7.19
N ALA A 21 -1.17 -6.76 7.30
CA ALA A 21 -0.25 -5.71 6.90
C ALA A 21 -0.08 -5.71 5.37
N CYS A 22 0.15 -4.53 4.79
CA CYS A 22 0.42 -4.36 3.37
C CYS A 22 1.40 -3.22 3.17
N VAL A 23 2.33 -3.40 2.21
CA VAL A 23 3.26 -2.37 1.77
C VAL A 23 3.12 -2.26 0.25
N SER A 24 2.70 -1.10 -0.22
CA SER A 24 2.73 -0.79 -1.66
C SER A 24 4.13 -0.33 -2.04
N TYR A 25 4.68 -0.92 -3.11
CA TYR A 25 6.03 -0.64 -3.58
C TYR A 25 6.03 -0.29 -5.07
N SER A 26 6.66 0.83 -5.43
CA SER A 26 6.88 1.26 -6.82
C SER A 26 8.00 2.30 -6.87
N HIS A 27 8.59 2.50 -8.05
CA HIS A 27 9.73 3.41 -8.25
C HIS A 27 9.32 4.77 -8.81
N ASN A 28 8.50 4.80 -9.87
CA ASN A 28 8.24 6.03 -10.61
C ASN A 28 6.77 6.47 -10.53
N VAL A 29 6.57 7.77 -10.30
CA VAL A 29 5.26 8.41 -10.30
C VAL A 29 5.00 9.10 -11.63
N TYR A 30 3.89 8.77 -12.28
CA TYR A 30 3.40 9.47 -13.48
C TYR A 30 2.20 10.36 -13.12
N PRO A 31 2.13 11.59 -13.62
CA PRO A 31 0.98 12.47 -13.38
C PRO A 31 -0.30 11.91 -14.05
N GLY A 32 -1.46 12.25 -13.49
CA GLY A 32 -2.77 11.82 -14.02
C GLY A 32 -3.12 10.38 -13.64
N GLY A 33 -3.89 9.71 -14.50
CA GLY A 33 -4.36 8.32 -14.32
C GLY A 33 -5.86 8.17 -14.06
N ALA A 34 -6.61 9.27 -13.91
CA ALA A 34 -8.06 9.22 -13.76
C ALA A 34 -8.72 8.50 -14.94
N GLY A 35 -9.53 7.48 -14.64
CA GLY A 35 -10.22 6.66 -15.65
C GLY A 35 -9.31 5.72 -16.46
N ILE A 36 -8.01 5.70 -16.19
CA ILE A 36 -7.07 4.74 -16.78
C ILE A 36 -7.01 3.52 -15.87
N ASP A 37 -7.32 2.35 -16.41
CA ASP A 37 -7.32 1.09 -15.67
C ASP A 37 -6.00 0.32 -15.80
N THR A 38 -5.00 0.87 -16.47
CA THR A 38 -3.67 0.24 -16.67
C THR A 38 -2.55 0.94 -15.89
N ARG A 39 -1.41 0.28 -15.77
CA ARG A 39 -0.18 0.89 -15.24
C ARG A 39 0.58 1.65 -16.34
N PRO A 40 1.27 2.76 -16.02
CA PRO A 40 1.99 3.57 -17.03
C PRO A 40 3.22 2.87 -17.60
N ALA A 41 3.93 2.11 -16.77
CA ALA A 41 5.16 1.39 -17.12
C ALA A 41 5.45 0.32 -16.06
N GLU A 42 6.50 -0.47 -16.28
CA GLU A 42 7.00 -1.40 -15.27
C GLU A 42 7.42 -0.64 -14.00
N THR A 43 7.11 -1.21 -12.82
CA THR A 43 7.40 -0.62 -11.49
C THR A 43 6.97 0.83 -11.30
N SER A 44 5.93 1.27 -12.02
CA SER A 44 5.48 2.66 -12.05
C SER A 44 3.99 2.75 -11.80
N PHE A 45 3.53 3.88 -11.27
CA PHE A 45 2.12 4.11 -10.96
C PHE A 45 1.68 5.53 -11.35
N TYR A 46 0.38 5.69 -11.54
CA TYR A 46 -0.25 6.99 -11.75
C TYR A 46 -0.58 7.67 -10.42
N ALA A 47 -0.34 8.98 -10.30
CA ALA A 47 -0.63 9.74 -9.08
C ALA A 47 -2.11 9.68 -8.68
N ASP A 48 -3.03 9.65 -9.64
CA ASP A 48 -4.47 9.54 -9.37
C ASP A 48 -4.84 8.16 -8.80
N HIS A 49 -4.10 7.11 -9.14
CA HIS A 49 -4.31 5.78 -8.56
C HIS A 49 -3.92 5.75 -7.09
N LEU A 50 -2.76 6.32 -6.75
CA LEU A 50 -2.33 6.42 -5.36
C LEU A 50 -3.31 7.27 -4.54
N ARG A 51 -3.75 8.42 -5.06
CA ARG A 51 -4.75 9.27 -4.38
C ARG A 51 -6.02 8.49 -4.07
N ARG A 52 -6.55 7.76 -5.05
CA ARG A 52 -7.74 6.91 -4.88
C ARG A 52 -7.56 5.82 -3.83
N TRP A 53 -6.38 5.19 -3.75
CA TRP A 53 -6.09 4.21 -2.69
C TRP A 53 -6.02 4.86 -1.31
N CYS A 54 -5.44 6.06 -1.20
CA CYS A 54 -5.45 6.81 0.05
C CYS A 54 -6.87 7.21 0.47
N GLU A 55 -7.70 7.67 -0.46
CA GLU A 55 -9.11 8.01 -0.22
C GLU A 55 -9.93 6.79 0.22
N LEU A 56 -9.65 5.60 -0.34
CA LEU A 56 -10.27 4.34 0.07
C LEU A 56 -9.93 3.98 1.52
N LEU A 57 -8.70 4.23 1.95
CA LEU A 57 -8.21 3.86 3.28
C LEU A 57 -8.48 4.92 4.35
N ALA A 58 -8.65 6.19 3.98
CA ALA A 58 -8.80 7.30 4.93
C ALA A 58 -9.92 7.05 5.97
N PRO A 59 -11.14 6.60 5.61
CA PRO A 59 -12.19 6.33 6.60
C PRO A 59 -11.82 5.23 7.60
N HIS A 60 -11.04 4.23 7.18
CA HIS A 60 -10.57 3.14 8.05
C HIS A 60 -9.46 3.59 9.01
N VAL A 61 -8.67 4.58 8.59
CA VAL A 61 -7.70 5.23 9.48
C VAL A 61 -8.43 6.11 10.51
N GLU A 62 -9.43 6.87 10.07
CA GLU A 62 -10.25 7.71 10.94
C GLU A 62 -11.05 6.90 11.98
N SER A 63 -11.55 5.72 11.61
CA SER A 63 -12.26 4.82 12.53
C SER A 63 -11.34 4.05 13.48
N GLY A 64 -10.03 4.02 13.21
CA GLY A 64 -9.05 3.22 13.94
C GLY A 64 -8.99 1.74 13.54
N ASP A 65 -9.67 1.34 12.45
CA ASP A 65 -9.59 -0.02 11.90
C ASP A 65 -8.22 -0.30 11.26
N VAL A 66 -7.55 0.75 10.76
CA VAL A 66 -6.26 0.69 10.06
C VAL A 66 -5.31 1.71 10.65
N VAL A 67 -4.04 1.35 10.74
CA VAL A 67 -2.93 2.29 10.99
C VAL A 67 -2.11 2.43 9.71
N CYS A 68 -1.64 3.64 9.41
CA CYS A 68 -0.78 3.93 8.25
C CYS A 68 0.61 4.40 8.73
N PRO A 69 1.44 3.48 9.24
CA PRO A 69 2.77 3.81 9.75
C PRO A 69 3.77 4.02 8.60
N THR A 70 4.84 4.75 8.90
CA THR A 70 6.10 4.64 8.14
C THR A 70 6.68 3.23 8.28
N MET A 71 7.61 2.85 7.39
CA MET A 71 8.27 1.53 7.50
C MET A 71 9.00 1.32 8.83
N THR A 72 9.63 2.36 9.36
CA THR A 72 10.30 2.30 10.67
C THR A 72 9.29 2.06 11.80
N GLU A 73 8.17 2.77 11.80
CA GLU A 73 7.09 2.57 12.77
C GLU A 73 6.46 1.18 12.64
N TYR A 74 6.27 0.69 11.41
CA TYR A 74 5.74 -0.65 11.15
C TYR A 74 6.60 -1.73 11.82
N PHE A 75 7.92 -1.70 11.63
CA PHE A 75 8.81 -2.66 12.27
C PHE A 75 8.69 -2.62 13.80
N GLY A 76 8.63 -1.41 14.37
CA GLY A 76 8.35 -1.22 15.79
C GLY A 76 7.02 -1.85 16.25
N LEU A 77 5.95 -1.70 15.45
CA LEU A 77 4.63 -2.29 15.74
C LEU A 77 4.63 -3.82 15.73
N VAL A 78 5.46 -4.45 14.91
CA VAL A 78 5.59 -5.92 14.86
C VAL A 78 6.70 -6.46 15.76
N GLY A 79 7.29 -5.61 16.60
CA GLY A 79 8.31 -5.99 17.58
C GLY A 79 9.70 -6.23 16.98
N ILE A 80 9.94 -5.80 15.74
CA ILE A 80 11.23 -5.88 15.06
C ILE A 80 11.93 -4.53 15.16
N ASP A 81 13.16 -4.52 15.66
CA ASP A 81 14.06 -3.37 15.61
C ASP A 81 15.22 -3.71 14.65
N PRO A 82 15.26 -3.14 13.43
CA PRO A 82 16.31 -3.42 12.46
C PRO A 82 17.74 -3.06 12.91
N LEU A 83 17.89 -2.25 13.96
CA LEU A 83 19.19 -1.87 14.53
C LEU A 83 19.62 -2.78 15.70
N ARG A 84 18.68 -3.50 16.32
CA ARG A 84 18.91 -4.40 17.45
C ARG A 84 18.84 -5.87 17.04
N ASP A 85 17.85 -6.21 16.22
CA ASP A 85 17.51 -7.58 15.87
C ASP A 85 18.28 -8.01 14.62
N PRO A 86 18.98 -9.16 14.65
CA PRO A 86 19.64 -9.67 13.46
C PRO A 86 18.59 -9.96 12.39
N LEU A 87 18.89 -9.62 11.13
CA LEU A 87 18.06 -10.05 10.02
C LEU A 87 18.03 -11.58 10.02
N PRO A 88 16.84 -12.21 9.91
CA PRO A 88 16.76 -13.66 9.82
C PRO A 88 17.59 -14.14 8.63
N GLU A 89 18.43 -15.14 8.84
CA GLU A 89 19.13 -15.80 7.76
C GLU A 89 18.08 -16.48 6.86
N VAL A 90 18.09 -16.10 5.57
CA VAL A 90 17.22 -16.63 4.52
C VAL A 90 17.85 -17.84 3.85
#